data_AF-A0A8S0SIE2-F1
#
_entry.id   AF-A0A8S0SIE2-F1
#
_cell.length_a   1.000
_cell.length_b   1.000
_cell.length_c   1.000
_cell.angle_alpha   90.00
_cell.angle_beta   90.00
_cell.angle_gamma   90.00
#
_symmetry.space_group_name_H-M   'P 1'
#
loop_
_entity.id
_entity.type
_entity.pdbx_description
1 polymer ?
#
loop_
_entity_poly.entity_id
_entity_poly.type
_entity_poly.pdbx_seq_one_letter_code
_entity_poly.pdbx_strand_id
1 'polypeptide(L)'
;MSLIGTLPNLEILKLGHYSFLGKIWDTKDHEFQKLKYLQLELPDLEDWNSSYDHFPVLERLVLMNCIVLKAIPFEFSKISTLQEIVVDCCGKNVETSALEIQQEQRDLVCRIPPQPLDDPNPLQTEALLEELLLSASADHHHHHYIMISDSSLQTTMPVITLMPASVFIFN
;
A
#
# COMPACT_ATOMS: atom_id res chain seq x y z
N MET A 1 -9.77 -17.44 -17.24
CA MET A 1 -9.47 -18.17 -15.99
C MET A 1 -7.97 -18.25 -15.87
N SER A 2 -7.39 -17.67 -14.82
CA SER A 2 -5.98 -17.82 -14.52
C SER A 2 -5.80 -18.94 -13.51
N LEU A 3 -5.07 -20.00 -13.86
CA LEU A 3 -4.91 -21.16 -12.97
C LEU A 3 -4.31 -20.77 -11.62
N ILE A 4 -3.44 -19.74 -11.60
CA ILE A 4 -2.76 -19.28 -10.40
C ILE A 4 -3.71 -18.63 -9.38
N GLY A 5 -4.76 -17.93 -9.85
CA GLY A 5 -5.73 -17.27 -8.98
C GLY A 5 -6.55 -18.25 -8.15
N THR A 6 -6.73 -19.47 -8.64
CA THR A 6 -7.54 -20.51 -7.97
C THR A 6 -6.75 -21.38 -6.98
N LEU A 7 -5.46 -21.11 -6.79
CA LEU A 7 -4.62 -21.93 -5.91
C LEU A 7 -5.04 -21.76 -4.43
N PRO A 8 -5.37 -22.86 -3.74
CA PRO A 8 -6.07 -22.79 -2.46
C PRO A 8 -5.23 -22.27 -1.28
N ASN A 9 -3.91 -22.18 -1.43
CA ASN A 9 -2.98 -21.73 -0.38
C ASN A 9 -2.01 -20.66 -0.90
N LEU A 10 -2.36 -19.97 -1.99
CA LEU A 10 -1.53 -18.90 -2.52
C LEU A 10 -1.67 -17.65 -1.64
N GLU A 11 -0.68 -17.42 -0.78
CA GLU A 11 -0.62 -16.24 0.11
C GLU A 11 0.25 -15.11 -0.45
N ILE A 12 1.22 -15.44 -1.31
CA ILE A 12 2.20 -14.50 -1.85
C ILE A 12 2.26 -14.68 -3.36
N LEU A 13 2.08 -13.57 -4.10
CA LEU A 13 2.23 -13.53 -5.54
C LEU A 13 3.16 -12.38 -5.91
N LYS A 14 4.19 -12.69 -6.68
CA LYS A 14 5.15 -11.71 -7.22
C LYS A 14 5.21 -11.89 -8.72
N LEU A 15 4.79 -10.88 -9.46
CA LEU A 15 4.79 -10.84 -10.91
C LEU A 15 5.87 -9.86 -11.35
N GLY A 16 7.01 -10.39 -11.80
CA GLY A 16 8.13 -9.59 -12.31
C GLY A 16 7.96 -9.19 -13.77
N HIS A 17 8.97 -8.52 -14.31
CA HIS A 17 9.11 -8.26 -15.74
C HIS A 17 8.79 -9.51 -16.59
N TYR A 18 8.00 -9.34 -17.65
CA TYR A 18 7.59 -10.39 -18.61
C TYR A 18 6.70 -11.52 -18.06
N SER A 19 6.30 -11.49 -16.79
CA SER A 19 5.35 -12.47 -16.23
C SER A 19 3.91 -12.29 -16.76
N PHE A 20 3.61 -11.11 -17.30
CA PHE A 20 2.34 -10.74 -17.87
C PHE A 20 2.56 -10.06 -19.22
N LEU A 21 1.97 -10.60 -20.29
CA LEU A 21 2.06 -10.05 -21.66
C LEU A 21 0.81 -9.24 -22.04
N GLY A 22 -0.13 -9.07 -21.13
CA GLY A 22 -1.36 -8.31 -21.35
C GLY A 22 -1.19 -6.83 -20.99
N LYS A 23 -1.98 -5.98 -21.63
CA LYS A 23 -2.15 -4.57 -21.23
C LYS A 23 -3.24 -4.38 -20.19
N ILE A 24 -4.15 -5.35 -20.09
CA ILE A 24 -5.32 -5.30 -19.22
C ILE A 24 -5.27 -6.53 -18.33
N TRP A 25 -5.28 -6.32 -17.02
CA TRP A 25 -5.44 -7.39 -16.06
C TRP A 25 -6.84 -7.37 -15.47
N ASP A 26 -7.66 -8.33 -15.90
CA ASP A 26 -8.97 -8.60 -15.30
C ASP A 26 -8.85 -9.71 -14.26
N THR A 27 -8.97 -9.35 -12.98
CA THR A 27 -9.13 -10.34 -11.92
C THR A 27 -10.54 -10.93 -11.99
N LYS A 28 -10.67 -12.26 -11.87
CA LYS A 28 -11.98 -12.93 -11.94
C LYS A 28 -12.50 -13.31 -10.55
N ASP A 29 -13.81 -13.50 -10.46
CA ASP A 29 -14.50 -13.94 -9.25
C ASP A 29 -13.79 -15.16 -8.62
N HIS A 30 -13.64 -15.11 -7.30
CA HIS A 30 -13.03 -16.16 -6.48
C HIS A 30 -11.55 -16.47 -6.76
N GLU A 31 -10.84 -15.65 -7.54
CA GLU A 31 -9.38 -15.71 -7.59
C GLU A 31 -8.78 -15.09 -6.31
N PHE A 32 -7.54 -15.45 -5.95
CA PHE A 32 -6.70 -14.83 -4.92
C PHE A 32 -7.29 -14.72 -3.50
N GLN A 33 -8.21 -15.62 -3.15
CA GLN A 33 -8.97 -15.57 -1.89
C GLN A 33 -8.14 -15.69 -0.60
N LYS A 34 -6.89 -16.17 -0.68
CA LYS A 34 -5.96 -16.25 0.46
C LYS A 34 -4.73 -15.35 0.30
N LEU A 35 -4.70 -14.52 -0.74
CA LEU A 35 -3.53 -13.73 -1.07
C LEU A 35 -3.39 -12.57 -0.08
N LYS A 36 -2.27 -12.53 0.65
CA LYS A 36 -1.92 -11.48 1.60
C LYS A 36 -0.93 -10.48 1.03
N TYR A 37 -0.07 -10.93 0.11
CA TYR A 37 0.96 -10.10 -0.50
C TYR A 37 0.89 -10.18 -2.02
N LEU A 38 0.79 -9.02 -2.66
CA LEU A 38 0.85 -8.88 -4.10
C LEU A 38 1.95 -7.88 -4.48
N GLN A 39 2.91 -8.31 -5.29
CA GLN A 39 3.88 -7.43 -5.93
C GLN A 39 3.75 -7.51 -7.45
N LEU A 40 3.64 -6.36 -8.10
CA LEU A 40 3.60 -6.23 -9.55
C LEU A 40 4.76 -5.38 -10.03
N GLU A 41 5.48 -5.89 -11.02
CA GLU A 41 6.49 -5.18 -11.78
C GLU A 41 6.18 -5.33 -13.28
N LEU A 42 5.11 -4.66 -13.69
CA LEU A 42 4.47 -4.84 -14.99
C LEU A 42 4.45 -3.52 -15.77
N PRO A 43 5.53 -3.18 -16.49
CA PRO A 43 5.66 -1.88 -17.16
C PRO A 43 4.67 -1.67 -18.31
N ASP A 44 4.10 -2.75 -18.84
CA ASP A 44 3.14 -2.74 -19.94
C ASP A 44 1.67 -2.82 -19.48
N LEU A 45 1.42 -2.93 -18.16
CA LEU A 45 0.06 -2.99 -17.62
C LEU A 45 -0.57 -1.60 -17.64
N GLU A 46 -1.59 -1.40 -18.47
CA GLU A 46 -2.32 -0.15 -18.64
C GLU A 46 -3.58 -0.09 -17.75
N ASP A 47 -4.38 -1.15 -17.74
CA ASP A 47 -5.65 -1.22 -17.02
C ASP A 47 -5.66 -2.40 -16.05
N TRP A 48 -6.04 -2.13 -14.80
CA TRP A 48 -6.27 -3.17 -13.81
C TRP A 48 -7.73 -3.13 -13.38
N ASN A 49 -8.48 -4.15 -13.78
CA ASN A 49 -9.89 -4.31 -13.44
C ASN A 49 -10.01 -5.36 -12.33
N SER A 50 -10.24 -4.89 -11.11
CA SER A 50 -10.47 -5.75 -9.97
C SER A 50 -11.47 -5.12 -9.00
N SER A 51 -12.15 -5.97 -8.25
CA SER A 51 -12.99 -5.63 -7.12
C SER A 51 -12.31 -6.09 -5.81
N TYR A 52 -12.87 -5.67 -4.68
CA TYR A 52 -12.37 -5.96 -3.34
C TYR A 52 -12.52 -7.44 -2.94
N ASP A 53 -13.55 -8.10 -3.45
CA ASP A 53 -13.88 -9.50 -3.19
C ASP A 53 -12.94 -10.51 -3.88
N HIS A 54 -12.15 -10.05 -4.84
CA HIS A 54 -11.08 -10.84 -5.42
C HIS A 54 -9.85 -10.91 -4.50
N PHE A 55 -9.66 -9.96 -3.60
CA PHE A 55 -8.49 -9.88 -2.72
C PHE A 55 -8.91 -9.63 -1.26
N PRO A 56 -9.80 -10.47 -0.69
CA PRO A 56 -10.48 -10.15 0.56
C PRO A 56 -9.55 -10.09 1.78
N VAL A 57 -8.37 -10.72 1.70
CA VAL A 57 -7.39 -10.81 2.80
C VAL A 57 -6.04 -10.19 2.43
N LEU A 58 -6.01 -9.32 1.41
CA LEU A 58 -4.78 -8.68 0.97
C LEU A 58 -4.31 -7.69 2.02
N GLU A 59 -3.10 -7.90 2.52
CA GLU A 59 -2.47 -7.07 3.55
C GLU A 59 -1.53 -6.04 2.94
N ARG A 60 -0.86 -6.39 1.84
CA ARG A 60 0.16 -5.54 1.21
C ARG A 60 0.11 -5.59 -0.31
N LEU A 61 0.06 -4.40 -0.92
CA LEU A 61 0.19 -4.18 -2.35
C LEU A 61 1.49 -3.44 -2.65
N VAL A 62 2.32 -3.99 -3.53
CA VAL A 62 3.56 -3.35 -4.00
C VAL A 62 3.51 -3.21 -5.51
N LEU A 63 3.60 -1.99 -6.01
CA LEU A 63 3.69 -1.66 -7.42
C LEU A 63 5.05 -1.07 -7.71
N MET A 64 5.81 -1.74 -8.57
CA MET A 64 7.14 -1.31 -8.99
C MET A 64 7.12 -1.12 -10.50
N ASN A 65 7.66 -0.01 -11.01
CA ASN A 65 7.82 0.17 -12.45
C ASN A 65 6.53 0.02 -13.29
N CYS A 66 5.34 0.23 -12.70
CA CYS A 66 4.05 0.23 -13.39
C CYS A 66 3.79 1.60 -14.01
N ILE A 67 4.60 1.98 -15.00
CA ILE A 67 4.67 3.35 -15.54
C ILE A 67 3.38 3.74 -16.29
N VAL A 68 2.79 2.81 -17.03
CA VAL A 68 1.62 3.07 -17.90
C VAL A 68 0.28 2.72 -17.24
N LEU A 69 0.30 2.20 -16.00
CA LEU A 69 -0.90 1.85 -15.27
C LEU A 69 -1.72 3.11 -14.99
N LYS A 70 -2.99 3.11 -15.38
CA LYS A 70 -3.87 4.27 -15.22
C LYS A 70 -4.20 4.56 -13.77
N ALA A 71 -4.54 3.54 -12.98
CA ALA A 71 -4.87 3.67 -11.57
C ALA A 71 -4.89 2.29 -10.88
N ILE A 72 -4.80 2.30 -9.55
CA ILE A 72 -5.17 1.17 -8.71
C ILE A 72 -6.71 1.11 -8.65
N PRO A 73 -7.33 -0.08 -8.67
CA PRO A 73 -8.78 -0.20 -8.51
C PRO A 73 -9.24 0.43 -7.19
N PHE A 74 -10.10 1.46 -7.27
CA PHE A 74 -10.58 2.19 -6.09
C PHE A 74 -11.31 1.30 -5.07
N GLU A 75 -11.89 0.18 -5.53
CA GLU A 75 -12.53 -0.83 -4.67
C GLU A 75 -11.58 -1.38 -3.58
N PHE A 76 -10.26 -1.26 -3.73
CA PHE A 76 -9.29 -1.68 -2.72
C PHE A 76 -9.43 -0.88 -1.41
N SER A 77 -10.06 0.30 -1.44
CA SER A 77 -10.45 1.05 -0.23
C SER A 77 -11.38 0.27 0.70
N LYS A 78 -12.11 -0.73 0.18
CA LYS A 78 -13.04 -1.58 0.95
C LYS A 78 -12.35 -2.82 1.54
N ILE A 79 -11.09 -3.08 1.20
CA ILE A 79 -10.33 -4.19 1.76
C ILE A 79 -9.83 -3.76 3.14
N SER A 80 -10.50 -4.23 4.19
CA SER A 80 -10.18 -3.86 5.58
C SER A 80 -8.85 -4.42 6.08
N THR A 81 -8.32 -5.45 5.42
CA THR A 81 -7.04 -6.08 5.75
C THR A 81 -5.84 -5.37 5.12
N LEU A 82 -6.08 -4.49 4.14
CA LEU A 82 -5.03 -3.80 3.38
C LEU A 82 -4.39 -2.72 4.24
N GLN A 83 -3.15 -2.98 4.66
CA GLN A 83 -2.39 -2.13 5.59
C GLN A 83 -1.39 -1.21 4.87
N GLU A 84 -0.89 -1.64 3.71
CA GLU A 84 0.18 -0.93 3.02
C GLU A 84 0.02 -1.02 1.50
N ILE A 85 0.16 0.14 0.87
CA ILE A 85 0.34 0.28 -0.58
C ILE A 85 1.69 0.95 -0.82
N VAL A 86 2.62 0.22 -1.42
CA VAL A 86 3.94 0.75 -1.81
C VAL A 86 3.92 1.00 -3.30
N VAL A 87 4.27 2.22 -3.70
CA VAL A 87 4.39 2.63 -5.11
C VAL A 87 5.81 3.10 -5.35
N ASP A 88 6.51 2.45 -6.27
CA ASP A 88 7.88 2.74 -6.64
C ASP A 88 8.02 2.82 -8.17
N CYS A 89 8.68 3.86 -8.67
CA CYS A 89 8.89 4.12 -10.11
C CYS A 89 7.63 3.97 -10.99
N CYS A 90 6.44 4.34 -10.49
CA CYS A 90 5.18 4.27 -11.25
C CYS A 90 4.75 5.65 -11.80
N GLY A 91 3.70 5.66 -12.63
CA GLY A 91 3.09 6.91 -13.08
C GLY A 91 2.40 7.67 -11.94
N LYS A 92 2.35 9.01 -12.02
CA LYS A 92 1.69 9.88 -11.00
C LYS A 92 0.24 9.52 -10.72
N ASN A 93 -0.46 8.97 -11.70
CA ASN A 93 -1.85 8.54 -11.54
C ASN A 93 -1.96 7.37 -10.56
N VAL A 94 -0.98 6.45 -10.56
CA VAL A 94 -0.89 5.33 -9.60
C VAL A 94 -0.70 5.88 -8.19
N GLU A 95 0.25 6.80 -8.02
CA GLU A 95 0.49 7.47 -6.72
C GLU A 95 -0.78 8.16 -6.21
N THR A 96 -1.49 8.88 -7.08
CA THR A 96 -2.74 9.58 -6.73
C THR A 96 -3.83 8.59 -6.31
N SER A 97 -4.04 7.52 -7.08
CA SER A 97 -5.03 6.49 -6.73
C SER A 97 -4.71 5.76 -5.41
N ALA A 98 -3.42 5.56 -5.10
CA ALA A 98 -3.01 4.98 -3.82
C ALA A 98 -3.37 5.90 -2.64
N LEU A 99 -3.15 7.22 -2.80
CA LEU A 99 -3.53 8.22 -1.79
C LEU A 99 -5.05 8.29 -1.60
N GLU A 100 -5.82 8.27 -2.68
CA GLU A 100 -7.29 8.27 -2.63
C GLU A 100 -7.84 7.04 -1.89
N ILE A 101 -7.30 5.86 -2.16
CA ILE A 101 -7.69 4.61 -1.47
C ILE A 101 -7.42 4.72 0.03
N GLN A 102 -6.25 5.22 0.43
CA GLN A 102 -5.92 5.37 1.84
C GLN A 102 -6.81 6.43 2.53
N GLN A 103 -7.09 7.54 1.85
CA GLN A 103 -7.97 8.57 2.39
C GLN A 103 -9.39 8.04 2.63
N GLU A 104 -9.94 7.26 1.71
CA GLU A 104 -11.26 6.64 1.90
C GLU A 104 -11.22 5.65 3.08
N GLN A 105 -10.16 4.85 3.23
CA GLN A 105 -10.02 3.96 4.40
C GLN A 105 -10.03 4.75 5.72
N ARG A 106 -9.38 5.92 5.79
CA ARG A 106 -9.41 6.79 6.98
C ARG A 106 -10.77 7.42 7.21
N ASP A 107 -11.44 7.89 6.16
CA ASP A 107 -12.75 8.52 6.27
C ASP A 107 -13.81 7.51 6.74
N LEU A 108 -13.69 6.23 6.35
CA LEU A 108 -14.53 5.15 6.87
C LEU A 108 -14.31 4.91 8.38
N VAL A 109 -13.08 5.06 8.88
CA VAL A 109 -12.77 5.01 10.32
C VAL A 109 -13.38 6.22 11.05
N CYS A 110 -13.34 7.41 10.45
CA CYS A 110 -13.92 8.64 11.02
C CYS A 110 -15.47 8.70 10.97
N ARG A 111 -16.12 7.90 10.12
CA ARG A 111 -17.60 7.77 10.09
C ARG A 111 -18.15 6.94 11.26
N ILE A 112 -17.30 6.35 12.10
CA ILE A 112 -17.71 5.77 13.37
C ILE A 112 -18.09 6.92 14.31
N PRO A 113 -19.35 7.01 14.80
CA PRO A 113 -19.73 8.06 15.75
C PRO A 113 -18.81 8.01 16.98
N PRO A 114 -18.26 9.15 17.45
CA PRO A 114 -17.45 9.15 18.65
C PRO A 114 -18.29 8.60 19.81
N GLN A 115 -17.77 7.57 20.47
CA GLN A 115 -18.25 7.23 21.81
C GLN A 115 -18.01 8.47 22.69
N PRO A 116 -18.92 8.84 23.61
CA PRO A 116 -18.79 10.06 24.40
C PRO A 116 -17.42 10.13 25.07
N LEU A 117 -16.64 11.16 24.74
CA LEU A 117 -15.35 11.47 25.36
C LEU A 117 -15.61 11.92 26.80
N ASP A 118 -15.13 11.16 27.79
CA ASP A 118 -14.81 11.73 29.10
C ASP A 118 -13.70 12.80 28.87
N ASP A 119 -13.90 14.02 29.38
CA ASP A 119 -13.19 15.27 29.04
C ASP A 119 -11.64 15.16 28.88
N PRO A 120 -11.02 15.75 27.82
CA PRO A 120 -9.57 15.72 27.63
C PRO A 120 -8.82 16.79 28.44
N ASN A 121 -7.69 16.36 29.02
CA ASN A 121 -6.78 17.14 29.85
C ASN A 121 -5.98 18.18 29.02
N PRO A 122 -5.92 19.48 29.43
CA PRO A 122 -5.22 20.55 28.69
C PRO A 122 -3.72 20.34 28.42
N LEU A 123 -3.07 19.38 29.08
CA LEU A 123 -1.63 19.11 28.91
C LEU A 123 -1.28 18.29 27.65
N GLN A 124 -2.25 17.64 27.00
CA GLN A 124 -1.97 16.78 25.84
C GLN A 124 -1.93 17.55 24.51
N THR A 125 -2.55 18.73 24.46
CA THR A 125 -2.70 19.52 23.22
C THR A 125 -1.39 20.21 22.82
N GLU A 126 -0.53 20.58 23.77
CA GLU A 126 0.77 21.18 23.47
C GLU A 126 1.80 20.16 22.97
N ALA A 127 1.71 18.89 23.41
CA ALA A 127 2.61 17.83 22.95
C ALA A 127 2.37 17.45 21.46
N LEU A 128 1.12 17.51 21.02
CA LEU A 128 0.72 17.23 19.63
C LEU A 128 1.18 18.30 18.64
N LEU A 129 1.30 19.56 19.09
CA LEU A 129 1.73 20.67 18.24
C LEU A 129 3.25 20.66 17.99
N GLU A 130 4.07 20.20 18.93
CA GLU A 130 5.52 20.07 18.71
C GLU A 130 5.88 18.90 17.79
N GLU A 131 5.12 17.80 17.84
CA GLU A 131 5.36 16.63 16.99
C GLU A 131 5.07 16.92 15.50
N LEU A 132 4.01 17.69 15.23
CA LEU A 132 3.66 18.13 13.88
C LEU A 132 4.73 19.05 13.24
N LEU A 133 5.38 19.91 14.03
CA LEU A 133 6.39 20.85 13.54
C LEU A 133 7.74 20.19 13.21
N LEU A 134 8.05 19.03 13.79
CA LEU A 134 9.32 18.32 13.54
C LEU A 134 9.35 17.60 12.19
N SER A 135 8.19 17.26 11.64
CA SER A 135 8.07 16.54 10.36
C SER A 135 8.27 17.42 9.11
N ALA A 136 8.29 18.74 9.26
CA ALA A 136 8.30 19.69 8.14
C ALA A 136 9.70 20.05 7.57
N SER A 137 10.76 19.32 7.94
CA SER A 137 12.12 19.60 7.46
C SER A 137 12.87 18.33 7.05
N ALA A 138 12.73 17.91 5.79
CA ALA A 138 13.78 17.18 5.08
C ALA A 138 13.62 17.34 3.56
N ASP A 139 14.57 18.04 2.96
CA ASP A 139 14.68 18.33 1.54
C ASP A 139 15.70 17.39 0.85
N HIS A 140 15.37 16.98 -0.37
CA HIS A 140 16.24 16.53 -1.48
C HIS A 140 17.14 15.27 -1.36
N HIS A 141 16.74 14.18 -2.01
CA HIS A 141 17.38 13.60 -3.22
C HIS A 141 16.50 12.51 -3.88
N HIS A 142 16.44 12.51 -5.21
CA HIS A 142 15.56 11.67 -6.05
C HIS A 142 15.75 10.15 -5.82
N HIS A 143 14.79 9.54 -5.14
CA HIS A 143 14.08 8.32 -5.55
C HIS A 143 12.67 8.44 -4.94
N HIS A 144 11.63 8.38 -5.78
CA HIS A 144 10.22 8.46 -5.36
C HIS A 144 9.84 7.15 -4.65
N TYR A 145 10.30 6.97 -3.42
CA TYR A 145 9.86 5.88 -2.55
C TYR A 145 8.71 6.42 -1.70
N ILE A 146 7.47 6.26 -2.14
CA ILE A 146 6.33 6.57 -1.28
C ILE A 146 5.98 5.27 -0.52
N MET A 147 6.59 5.12 0.66
CA MET A 147 6.09 4.17 1.67
C MET A 147 4.84 4.78 2.28
N ILE A 148 3.66 4.35 1.84
CA ILE A 148 2.39 4.78 2.42
C ILE A 148 1.97 3.71 3.44
N SER A 149 2.57 3.73 4.62
CA SER A 149 2.25 2.84 5.75
C SER A 149 1.42 3.59 6.81
N ASP A 150 0.25 3.08 7.18
CA ASP A 150 -0.46 3.50 8.40
C ASP A 150 -0.08 2.54 9.53
N SER A 151 0.67 3.04 10.52
CA SER A 151 1.03 2.31 11.74
C SER A 151 0.17 2.79 12.90
N SER A 152 -1.06 2.28 12.99
CA SER A 152 -1.87 2.46 14.20
C SER A 152 -2.52 1.15 14.64
N LEU A 153 -1.67 0.21 15.08
CA LEU A 153 -1.77 -0.56 16.34
C LEU A 153 -0.83 -1.78 16.29
N GLN A 154 0.40 -1.63 16.79
CA GLN A 154 1.09 -2.73 17.47
C GLN A 154 2.06 -2.16 18.51
N THR A 155 1.58 -2.14 19.76
CA THR A 155 2.42 -2.00 20.94
C THR A 155 3.42 -3.17 20.97
N THR A 156 4.71 -2.91 20.79
CA THR A 156 5.84 -3.33 21.65
C THR A 156 7.20 -2.94 21.00
N MET A 157 7.85 -1.93 21.61
CA MET A 157 9.29 -1.53 21.63
C MET A 157 10.27 -1.95 20.49
N PRO A 158 11.13 -1.02 20.01
CA PRO A 158 12.08 -1.27 18.93
C PRO A 158 13.40 -1.86 19.43
N VAL A 159 13.94 -2.86 18.73
CA VAL A 159 15.38 -3.14 18.72
C VAL A 159 15.97 -2.38 17.53
N ILE A 160 16.59 -1.24 17.83
CA ILE A 160 17.46 -0.53 16.91
C ILE A 160 18.72 -1.39 16.73
N THR A 161 18.96 -1.89 15.52
CA THR A 161 20.31 -2.26 15.09
C THR A 161 20.66 -1.44 13.85
N LEU A 162 21.70 -0.63 14.04
CA LEU A 162 22.22 0.38 13.13
C LEU A 162 23.34 -0.24 12.28
N MET A 163 23.12 -0.34 10.94
CA MET A 163 24.13 -0.22 9.84
C MET A 163 25.26 -1.31 9.76
N PRO A 164 25.99 -1.50 8.63
CA PRO A 164 26.23 -0.53 7.55
C PRO A 164 26.13 -1.02 6.08
N ALA A 165 26.13 0.00 5.23
CA ALA A 165 26.24 0.00 3.78
C ALA A 165 27.52 -0.67 3.23
N SER A 166 27.44 -0.95 1.93
CA SER A 166 28.53 -1.23 0.96
C SER A 166 28.69 -2.69 0.56
N VAL A 167 28.05 -3.08 -0.55
CA VAL A 167 28.72 -3.81 -1.64
C VAL A 167 28.06 -3.39 -2.96
N PHE A 168 28.66 -2.44 -3.67
CA PHE A 168 28.59 -2.41 -5.14
C PHE A 168 29.97 -2.84 -5.64
N ILE A 169 30.03 -3.98 -6.33
CA ILE A 169 31.18 -4.35 -7.16
C ILE A 169 30.88 -3.80 -8.55
N PHE A 170 31.72 -2.89 -9.03
CA PHE A 170 32.07 -2.81 -10.44
C PHE A 170 33.57 -2.50 -10.55
N ASN A 171 34.21 -3.25 -11.45
CA ASN A 171 35.65 -3.34 -11.70
C ASN A 171 36.23 -2.05 -12.28
#